data_AF-A0A963A1S6-F1
#
_entry.id   AF-A0A963A1S6-F1
#
_cell.length_a   1.000
_cell.length_b   1.000
_cell.length_c   1.000
_cell.angle_alpha   90.00
_cell.angle_beta   90.00
_cell.angle_gamma   90.00
#
_symmetry.space_group_name_H-M   'P 1'
#
loop_
_entity.id
_entity.type
_entity.pdbx_description
1 polymer ?
#
loop_
_entity_poly.entity_id
_entity_poly.type
_entity_poly.pdbx_seq_one_letter_code
_entity_poly.pdbx_strand_id
1 'polypeptide(L)'
;MSEHIVVVERLSDWPAHFPRLPVVTVRDYLTGDEYPSQRRLRVINLCRSYRYGRLGYYCSLLAEARGHRVIPLVRTLQDLSRRSIYNLMTRELDEQVESAISSQGLLPDTSKLSLTVLFGRCAYPPLQQLASQIFDNFRAPLLRIDFKNKAGWRIADIRVLALKSLNNEQLMLFCDVLNGYLRQPWRKPKERRAFKYELAILHDPKEKLPPSDGEALKRFITAARMLGMDAELIDKHDYGRLAEYDALFIRETTALDHHTYRFANRAEREDMVVIDDPTSILRCTNK
;
A
#
# COMPACT_ATOMS: atom_id res chain seq x y z
N MET A 1 -19.90 -16.29 18.13
CA MET A 1 -18.65 -15.49 18.26
C MET A 1 -18.04 -15.32 16.87
N SER A 2 -17.33 -14.23 16.58
CA SER A 2 -16.61 -14.13 15.30
C SER A 2 -15.46 -15.13 15.30
N GLU A 3 -15.47 -16.11 14.39
CA GLU A 3 -14.37 -17.04 14.22
C GLU A 3 -13.20 -16.36 13.48
N HIS A 4 -11.98 -16.64 13.93
CA HIS A 4 -10.76 -16.23 13.24
C HIS A 4 -10.22 -17.44 12.49
N ILE A 5 -9.90 -17.24 11.21
CA ILE A 5 -9.12 -18.19 10.44
C ILE A 5 -7.79 -17.56 10.04
N VAL A 6 -6.74 -18.37 10.03
CA VAL A 6 -5.44 -18.01 9.47
C VAL A 6 -5.34 -18.64 8.10
N VAL A 7 -5.08 -17.82 7.08
CA VAL A 7 -4.90 -18.29 5.71
C VAL A 7 -3.42 -18.28 5.35
N VAL A 8 -2.89 -19.44 4.96
CA VAL A 8 -1.49 -19.63 4.56
C VAL A 8 -1.40 -20.26 3.16
N GLU A 9 -0.27 -20.13 2.48
CA GLU A 9 -0.08 -20.81 1.18
C GLU A 9 0.18 -22.31 1.31
N ARG A 10 0.87 -22.72 2.38
CA ARG A 10 1.13 -24.13 2.72
C ARG A 10 0.93 -24.32 4.22
N LEU A 11 0.33 -25.42 4.65
CA LEU A 11 0.17 -25.73 6.09
C LEU A 11 1.50 -25.79 6.83
N SER A 12 2.59 -26.19 6.16
CA SER A 12 3.96 -26.13 6.69
C SER A 12 4.43 -24.74 7.10
N ASP A 13 3.74 -23.68 6.64
CA ASP A 13 4.06 -22.30 7.00
C ASP A 13 3.51 -21.94 8.38
N TRP A 14 2.68 -22.81 8.98
CA TRP A 14 2.17 -22.68 10.33
C TRP A 14 2.67 -23.85 11.20
N PRO A 15 3.83 -23.70 11.86
CA PRO A 15 4.41 -24.76 12.69
C PRO A 15 3.51 -25.15 13.88
N ALA A 16 3.64 -26.39 14.35
CA ALA A 16 2.82 -26.92 15.45
C ALA A 16 2.98 -26.18 16.81
N HIS A 17 4.10 -25.46 17.00
CA HIS A 17 4.34 -24.68 18.22
C HIS A 17 3.65 -23.30 18.21
N PHE A 18 3.00 -22.93 17.10
CA PHE A 18 2.23 -21.68 17.02
C PHE A 18 0.88 -21.83 17.77
N PRO A 19 0.20 -20.70 18.05
CA PRO A 19 -1.12 -20.73 18.66
C PRO A 19 -2.09 -21.65 17.90
N ARG A 20 -2.88 -22.43 18.65
CA ARG A 20 -3.91 -23.31 18.09
C ARG A 20 -5.05 -22.45 17.53
N LEU A 21 -5.07 -22.30 16.22
CA LEU A 21 -6.08 -21.57 15.47
C LEU A 21 -6.57 -22.42 14.30
N PRO A 22 -7.78 -22.17 13.80
CA PRO A 22 -8.20 -22.69 12.50
C PRO A 22 -7.26 -22.15 11.41
N VAL A 23 -6.43 -23.03 10.84
CA VAL A 23 -5.50 -22.70 9.75
C VAL A 23 -5.96 -23.40 8.49
N VAL A 24 -6.10 -22.64 7.41
CA VAL A 24 -6.59 -23.13 6.12
C VAL A 24 -5.62 -22.72 5.03
N THR A 25 -5.53 -23.51 3.96
CA THR A 25 -4.75 -23.06 2.81
C THR A 25 -5.51 -22.00 2.04
N VAL A 26 -4.79 -21.10 1.37
CA VAL A 26 -5.41 -20.08 0.51
C VAL A 26 -6.21 -20.72 -0.63
N ARG A 27 -5.81 -21.89 -1.13
CA ARG A 27 -6.57 -22.59 -2.17
C ARG A 27 -7.92 -23.03 -1.62
N ASP A 28 -7.92 -23.70 -0.47
CA ASP A 28 -9.15 -24.17 0.17
C ASP A 28 -10.07 -23.00 0.52
N TYR A 29 -9.51 -21.88 1.00
CA TYR A 29 -10.29 -20.68 1.29
C TYR A 29 -10.94 -20.08 0.03
N LEU A 30 -10.22 -20.06 -1.10
CA LEU A 30 -10.73 -19.49 -2.35
C LEU A 30 -11.80 -20.39 -2.99
N THR A 31 -11.57 -21.70 -3.04
CA THR A 31 -12.40 -22.66 -3.80
C THR A 31 -13.39 -23.46 -2.95
N GLY A 32 -13.24 -23.48 -1.63
CA GLY A 32 -14.12 -24.26 -0.75
C GLY A 32 -15.49 -23.62 -0.57
N ASP A 33 -16.54 -24.45 -0.60
CA ASP A 33 -17.93 -24.03 -0.45
C ASP A 33 -18.33 -23.67 0.99
N GLU A 34 -17.49 -24.02 1.97
CA GLU A 34 -17.75 -23.78 3.39
C GLU A 34 -17.70 -22.28 3.75
N TYR A 35 -16.68 -21.57 3.26
CA TYR A 35 -16.41 -20.19 3.68
C TYR A 35 -17.39 -19.13 3.13
N PRO A 36 -17.91 -19.22 1.89
CA PRO A 36 -18.93 -18.28 1.41
C PRO A 36 -20.17 -18.17 2.31
N SER A 37 -20.53 -19.26 3.01
CA SER A 37 -21.70 -19.30 3.88
C SER A 37 -21.48 -18.64 5.25
N GLN A 38 -20.22 -18.44 5.67
CA GLN A 38 -19.86 -17.98 7.00
C GLN A 38 -19.90 -16.46 7.13
N ARG A 39 -21.05 -15.93 7.55
CA ARG A 39 -21.19 -14.49 7.83
C ARG A 39 -20.36 -14.09 9.06
N ARG A 40 -19.55 -13.03 8.93
CA ARG A 40 -18.69 -12.41 9.98
C ARG A 40 -17.39 -13.15 10.30
N LEU A 41 -16.86 -13.93 9.36
CA LEU A 41 -15.53 -14.52 9.46
C LEU A 41 -14.44 -13.44 9.52
N ARG A 42 -13.41 -13.67 10.35
CA ARG A 42 -12.21 -12.83 10.41
C ARG A 42 -11.04 -13.58 9.82
N VAL A 43 -10.42 -13.01 8.80
CA VAL A 43 -9.38 -13.64 7.99
C VAL A 43 -8.05 -12.96 8.28
N ILE A 44 -7.11 -13.70 8.84
CA ILE A 44 -5.71 -13.28 8.98
C ILE A 44 -4.95 -13.89 7.81
N ASN A 45 -4.74 -13.09 6.79
CA ASN A 45 -4.04 -13.51 5.59
C ASN A 45 -2.53 -13.41 5.82
N LEU A 46 -1.86 -14.56 5.86
CA LEU A 46 -0.41 -14.70 6.04
C LEU A 46 0.23 -15.38 4.82
N CYS A 47 -0.34 -15.15 3.63
CA CYS A 47 0.28 -15.60 2.38
C CYS A 47 1.67 -14.98 2.21
N ARG A 48 2.49 -15.62 1.37
CA ARG A 48 3.90 -15.23 1.21
C ARG A 48 4.06 -14.03 0.30
N SER A 49 3.11 -13.83 -0.61
CA SER A 49 3.12 -12.71 -1.54
C SER A 49 1.74 -12.10 -1.72
N TYR A 50 1.71 -10.78 -1.70
CA TYR A 50 0.51 -9.95 -1.90
C TYR A 50 0.57 -9.13 -3.19
N ARG A 51 1.53 -9.41 -4.07
CA ARG A 51 1.61 -8.74 -5.38
C ARG A 51 0.33 -9.02 -6.16
N TYR A 52 -0.06 -8.07 -7.01
CA TYR A 52 -1.17 -8.26 -7.92
C TYR A 52 -1.04 -9.58 -8.69
N GLY A 53 -2.15 -10.31 -8.84
CA GLY A 53 -2.18 -11.63 -9.46
C GLY A 53 -1.66 -12.79 -8.60
N ARG A 54 -1.22 -12.56 -7.35
CA ARG A 54 -0.82 -13.64 -6.43
C ARG A 54 -1.97 -14.05 -5.51
N LEU A 55 -1.89 -15.28 -5.00
CA LEU A 55 -2.93 -15.86 -4.14
C LEU A 55 -3.24 -15.01 -2.90
N GLY A 56 -2.22 -14.40 -2.29
CA GLY A 56 -2.43 -13.51 -1.15
C GLY A 56 -3.26 -12.27 -1.47
N TYR A 57 -3.12 -11.69 -2.67
CA TYR A 57 -3.94 -10.57 -3.10
C TYR A 57 -5.40 -11.00 -3.30
N TYR A 58 -5.62 -12.11 -4.01
CA TYR A 58 -6.97 -12.64 -4.24
C TYR A 58 -7.67 -13.09 -2.95
N CYS A 59 -6.93 -13.60 -1.98
CA CYS A 59 -7.46 -13.93 -0.65
C CYS A 59 -8.11 -12.71 0.02
N SER A 60 -7.39 -11.58 0.07
CA SER A 60 -7.92 -10.35 0.63
C SER A 60 -9.11 -9.82 -0.18
N LEU A 61 -9.01 -9.82 -1.51
CA LEU A 61 -10.08 -9.35 -2.40
C LEU A 61 -11.37 -10.15 -2.21
N LEU A 62 -11.26 -11.48 -2.24
CA LEU A 62 -12.41 -12.36 -2.11
C LEU A 62 -13.00 -12.33 -0.70
N ALA A 63 -12.16 -12.18 0.32
CA ALA A 63 -12.63 -11.97 1.69
C ALA A 63 -13.48 -10.70 1.81
N GLU A 64 -13.04 -9.59 1.24
CA GLU A 64 -13.82 -8.34 1.23
C GLU A 64 -15.12 -8.48 0.46
N ALA A 65 -15.10 -9.10 -0.72
CA ALA A 65 -16.29 -9.36 -1.53
C ALA A 65 -17.34 -10.23 -0.80
N ARG A 66 -16.89 -11.17 0.03
CA ARG A 66 -17.75 -12.02 0.88
C ARG A 66 -18.23 -11.32 2.16
N GLY A 67 -17.81 -10.07 2.41
CA GLY A 67 -18.12 -9.36 3.64
C GLY A 67 -17.36 -9.89 4.88
N HIS A 68 -16.31 -10.67 4.67
CA HIS A 68 -15.40 -11.10 5.74
C HIS A 68 -14.51 -9.93 6.15
N ARG A 69 -14.05 -9.94 7.41
CA ARG A 69 -13.07 -8.96 7.89
C ARG A 69 -11.68 -9.51 7.66
N VAL A 70 -10.93 -8.98 6.70
CA VAL A 70 -9.58 -9.45 6.40
C VAL A 70 -8.50 -8.47 6.84
N ILE A 71 -7.34 -9.02 7.21
CA ILE A 71 -6.10 -8.27 7.37
C ILE A 71 -4.98 -8.99 6.58
N PRO A 72 -4.24 -8.28 5.69
CA PRO A 72 -4.48 -6.91 5.24
C PRO A 72 -5.68 -6.80 4.28
N LEU A 73 -6.24 -5.59 4.16
CA LEU A 73 -7.21 -5.23 3.11
C LEU A 73 -6.49 -5.05 1.76
N VAL A 74 -7.21 -5.22 0.65
CA VAL A 74 -6.72 -4.96 -0.71
C VAL A 74 -6.21 -3.54 -0.84
N ARG A 75 -6.95 -2.56 -0.31
CA ARG A 75 -6.50 -1.16 -0.29
C ARG A 75 -5.17 -1.00 0.43
N THR A 76 -4.98 -1.65 1.58
CA THR A 76 -3.70 -1.62 2.31
C THR A 76 -2.56 -2.22 1.48
N LEU A 77 -2.83 -3.27 0.71
CA LEU A 77 -1.85 -3.87 -0.19
C LEU A 77 -1.48 -2.94 -1.35
N GLN A 78 -2.47 -2.25 -1.93
CA GLN A 78 -2.25 -1.24 -2.98
C GLN A 78 -1.43 -0.08 -2.45
N ASP A 79 -1.78 0.48 -1.29
CA ASP A 79 -1.05 1.58 -0.65
C ASP A 79 0.44 1.22 -0.42
N LEU A 80 0.71 -0.01 0.02
CA LEU A 80 2.08 -0.50 0.28
C LEU A 80 2.83 -0.89 -1.00
N SER A 81 2.13 -1.11 -2.12
CA SER A 81 2.77 -1.44 -3.39
C SER A 81 3.37 -0.22 -4.10
N ARG A 82 2.88 0.98 -3.80
CA ARG A 82 3.31 2.24 -4.42
C ARG A 82 4.04 3.13 -3.42
N ARG A 83 5.34 3.30 -3.65
CA ARG A 83 6.22 4.11 -2.78
C ARG A 83 5.81 5.59 -2.70
N SER A 84 5.24 6.14 -3.77
CA SER A 84 4.69 7.50 -3.80
C SER A 84 3.56 7.68 -2.77
N ILE A 85 2.69 6.68 -2.61
CA ILE A 85 1.50 6.73 -1.74
C ILE A 85 1.90 6.75 -0.27
N TYR A 86 2.70 5.78 0.19
CA TYR A 86 3.06 5.76 1.62
C TYR A 86 4.08 6.84 2.00
N ASN A 87 5.01 7.25 1.12
CA ASN A 87 5.99 8.30 1.44
C ASN A 87 5.33 9.63 1.80
N LEU A 88 4.16 9.89 1.21
CA LEU A 88 3.34 11.02 1.58
C LEU A 88 2.79 10.88 3.01
N MET A 89 2.25 9.71 3.33
CA MET A 89 1.63 9.40 4.62
C MET A 89 2.64 9.37 5.75
N THR A 90 3.92 9.12 5.44
CA THR A 90 5.00 9.03 6.42
C THR A 90 5.73 10.35 6.65
N ARG A 91 5.44 11.44 5.92
CA ARG A 91 6.13 12.74 6.14
C ARG A 91 5.95 13.25 7.56
N GLU A 92 4.76 13.12 8.11
CA GLU A 92 4.46 13.49 9.51
C GLU A 92 5.16 12.56 10.52
N LEU A 93 5.59 11.38 10.07
CA LEU A 93 6.30 10.41 10.90
C LEU A 93 7.82 10.63 10.86
N ASP A 94 8.36 11.29 9.84
CA ASP A 94 9.81 11.50 9.69
C ASP A 94 10.41 12.31 10.86
N GLU A 95 9.67 13.28 11.43
CA GLU A 95 10.11 14.02 12.62
C GLU A 95 10.18 13.12 13.87
N GLN A 96 9.20 12.22 14.04
CA GLN A 96 9.20 11.24 15.13
C GLN A 96 10.32 10.22 14.96
N VAL A 97 10.61 9.83 13.71
CA VAL A 97 11.71 8.93 13.36
C VAL A 97 13.04 9.56 13.75
N GLU A 98 13.30 10.80 13.35
CA GLU A 98 14.51 11.53 13.72
C GLU A 98 14.65 11.62 15.24
N SER A 99 13.60 12.04 15.95
CA SER A 99 13.63 12.14 17.41
C SER A 99 13.90 10.79 18.09
N ALA A 100 13.27 9.71 17.63
CA ALA A 100 13.40 8.40 18.26
C ALA A 100 14.74 7.71 17.96
N ILE A 101 15.32 7.96 16.79
CA ILE A 101 16.58 7.35 16.37
C ILE A 101 17.79 8.16 16.86
N SER A 102 17.75 9.49 16.77
CA SER A 102 18.86 10.37 17.15
C SER A 102 19.02 10.51 18.67
N SER A 103 17.93 10.35 19.45
CA SER A 103 18.01 10.34 20.93
C SER A 103 18.74 9.12 21.52
N GLN A 104 19.04 8.10 20.70
CA GLN A 104 19.57 6.81 21.15
C GLN A 104 21.06 6.61 20.83
N GLY A 105 21.75 7.62 20.27
CA GLY A 105 23.20 7.58 20.06
C GLY A 105 23.67 6.43 19.15
N LEU A 106 22.87 6.08 18.14
CA LEU A 106 23.26 5.07 17.14
C LEU A 106 24.61 5.44 16.50
N LEU A 107 25.44 4.42 16.28
CA LEU A 107 26.81 4.57 15.77
C LEU A 107 26.84 5.48 14.53
N PRO A 108 27.78 6.45 14.45
CA PRO A 108 27.85 7.44 13.38
C PRO A 108 27.87 6.86 11.95
N ASP A 109 28.32 5.62 11.79
CA ASP A 109 28.43 4.94 10.49
C ASP A 109 27.15 4.21 10.03
N THR A 110 26.10 4.20 10.84
CA THR A 110 24.86 3.50 10.48
C THR A 110 24.01 4.40 9.58
N SER A 111 24.15 4.25 8.27
CA SER A 111 23.35 5.01 7.29
C SER A 111 21.98 4.39 6.96
N LYS A 112 21.72 3.16 7.43
CA LYS A 112 20.50 2.39 7.20
C LYS A 112 20.09 1.61 8.44
N LEU A 113 18.80 1.60 8.72
CA LEU A 113 18.20 0.81 9.81
C LEU A 113 16.97 0.07 9.28
N SER A 114 16.68 -1.12 9.80
CA SER A 114 15.47 -1.86 9.47
C SER A 114 14.72 -2.22 10.74
N LEU A 115 13.42 -1.92 10.79
CA LEU A 115 12.53 -2.30 11.87
C LEU A 115 11.50 -3.31 11.37
N THR A 116 11.34 -4.40 12.11
CA THR A 116 10.26 -5.37 11.88
C THR A 116 9.12 -5.07 12.82
N VAL A 117 7.91 -4.93 12.27
CA VAL A 117 6.67 -4.65 12.99
C VAL A 117 5.71 -5.81 12.82
N LEU A 118 5.22 -6.34 13.92
CA LEU A 118 4.33 -7.50 14.04
C LEU A 118 3.03 -6.99 14.67
N PHE A 119 1.94 -6.90 13.92
CA PHE A 119 0.65 -6.31 14.36
C PHE A 119 0.79 -5.02 15.20
N GLY A 120 1.67 -4.11 14.78
CA GLY A 120 1.92 -2.82 15.46
C GLY A 120 2.88 -2.88 16.64
N ARG A 121 3.47 -4.04 16.95
CA ARG A 121 4.52 -4.22 17.96
C ARG A 121 5.88 -4.41 17.31
N CYS A 122 6.94 -3.96 17.97
CA CYS A 122 8.30 -4.22 17.52
C CYS A 122 9.21 -4.54 18.71
N ALA A 123 10.31 -5.22 18.45
CA ALA A 123 11.29 -5.60 19.47
C ALA A 123 12.05 -4.41 20.05
N TYR A 124 12.02 -3.24 19.40
CA TYR A 124 12.77 -2.06 19.81
C TYR A 124 11.86 -1.02 20.48
N PRO A 125 11.89 -0.88 21.82
CA PRO A 125 10.94 -0.03 22.55
C PRO A 125 10.89 1.44 22.13
N PRO A 126 12.01 2.12 21.82
CA PRO A 126 11.98 3.53 21.40
C PRO A 126 11.17 3.78 20.11
N LEU A 127 11.08 2.78 19.22
CA LEU A 127 10.28 2.88 17.99
C LEU A 127 8.88 2.26 18.13
N GLN A 128 8.46 1.84 19.33
CA GLN A 128 7.16 1.20 19.52
C GLN A 128 5.99 2.14 19.22
N GLN A 129 6.09 3.44 19.52
CA GLN A 129 5.05 4.40 19.16
C GLN A 129 4.91 4.52 17.64
N LEU A 130 6.04 4.62 16.94
CA LEU A 130 6.10 4.66 15.48
C LEU A 130 5.53 3.36 14.86
N ALA A 131 5.90 2.20 15.40
CA ALA A 131 5.39 0.90 14.96
C ALA A 131 3.86 0.81 15.06
N SER A 132 3.29 1.30 16.16
CA SER A 132 1.83 1.34 16.36
C SER A 132 1.16 2.26 15.33
N GLN A 133 1.69 3.47 15.12
CA GLN A 133 1.14 4.42 14.15
C GLN A 133 1.23 3.92 12.71
N ILE A 134 2.35 3.31 12.33
CA ILE A 134 2.54 2.71 11.00
C ILE A 134 1.55 1.57 10.81
N PHE A 135 1.33 0.71 11.81
CA PHE A 135 0.33 -0.35 11.71
C PHE A 135 -1.10 0.19 11.66
N ASP A 136 -1.42 1.24 12.42
CA ASP A 136 -2.75 1.87 12.37
C ASP A 136 -3.06 2.46 10.99
N ASN A 137 -2.04 3.01 10.32
CA ASN A 137 -2.12 3.45 8.94
C ASN A 137 -2.17 2.23 8.00
N PHE A 138 -1.16 1.39 8.01
CA PHE A 138 -0.99 0.25 7.13
C PHE A 138 -1.25 -1.04 7.90
N ARG A 139 -2.52 -1.42 8.01
CA ARG A 139 -2.93 -2.63 8.75
C ARG A 139 -2.57 -3.90 7.99
N ALA A 140 -1.30 -4.26 8.06
CA ALA A 140 -0.77 -5.54 7.60
C ALA A 140 -0.16 -6.31 8.78
N PRO A 141 -0.29 -7.65 8.82
CA PRO A 141 0.17 -8.45 9.96
C PRO A 141 1.67 -8.31 10.24
N LEU A 142 2.47 -8.31 9.17
CA LEU A 142 3.93 -8.28 9.24
C LEU A 142 4.46 -7.20 8.30
N LEU A 143 5.18 -6.24 8.84
CA LEU A 143 5.78 -5.13 8.10
C LEU A 143 7.28 -5.06 8.37
N ARG A 144 8.02 -4.66 7.34
CA ARG A 144 9.39 -4.17 7.44
C ARG A 144 9.41 -2.71 7.05
N ILE A 145 10.01 -1.90 7.91
CA ILE A 145 10.25 -0.48 7.66
C ILE A 145 11.75 -0.30 7.56
N ASP A 146 12.21 0.17 6.41
CA ASP A 146 13.62 0.51 6.21
C ASP A 146 13.76 2.02 6.32
N PHE A 147 14.72 2.47 7.13
CA PHE A 147 15.07 3.87 7.31
C PHE A 147 16.42 4.15 6.66
N LYS A 148 16.60 5.39 6.21
CA LYS A 148 17.88 5.87 5.68
C LYS A 148 18.20 7.23 6.27
N ASN A 149 19.46 7.42 6.65
CA ASN A 149 19.98 8.72 7.05
C ASN A 149 20.51 9.46 5.82
N LYS A 150 19.87 10.59 5.46
CA LYS A 150 20.31 11.52 4.42
C LYS A 150 20.07 12.96 4.90
N ALA A 151 20.96 13.46 5.78
CA ALA A 151 20.78 14.71 6.53
C ALA A 151 19.55 14.66 7.47
N GLY A 152 19.33 13.49 8.07
CA GLY A 152 18.16 13.14 8.87
C GLY A 152 17.65 11.75 8.53
N TRP A 153 17.18 11.04 9.54
CA TRP A 153 16.52 9.75 9.46
C TRP A 153 15.12 9.90 8.89
N ARG A 154 14.84 9.16 7.82
CA ARG A 154 13.52 9.12 7.19
C ARG A 154 13.14 7.72 6.82
N ILE A 155 11.83 7.50 6.69
CA ILE A 155 11.31 6.24 6.16
C ILE A 155 11.70 6.13 4.67
N ALA A 156 12.48 5.10 4.35
CA ALA A 156 12.90 4.82 2.99
C ALA A 156 11.92 3.87 2.28
N ASP A 157 11.45 2.84 2.97
CA ASP A 157 10.53 1.86 2.41
C ASP A 157 9.66 1.20 3.49
N ILE A 158 8.42 0.86 3.16
CA ILE A 158 7.53 0.05 3.98
C ILE A 158 7.04 -1.12 3.14
N ARG A 159 7.30 -2.34 3.59
CA ARG A 159 6.96 -3.56 2.84
C ARG A 159 6.31 -4.59 3.73
N VAL A 160 5.37 -5.35 3.17
CA VAL A 160 4.80 -6.52 3.84
C VAL A 160 5.83 -7.66 3.86
N LEU A 161 5.96 -8.33 5.00
CA LEU A 161 6.82 -9.49 5.17
C LEU A 161 6.04 -10.80 5.08
N ALA A 162 6.74 -11.86 4.69
CA ALA A 162 6.23 -13.22 4.82
C ALA A 162 6.63 -13.78 6.19
N LEU A 163 5.80 -14.66 6.76
CA LEU A 163 6.09 -15.27 8.06
C LEU A 163 7.46 -15.98 8.10
N LYS A 164 7.88 -16.58 6.97
CA LYS A 164 9.18 -17.25 6.83
C LYS A 164 10.40 -16.33 6.83
N SER A 165 10.23 -15.01 6.67
CA SER A 165 11.36 -14.09 6.74
C SER A 165 11.71 -13.66 8.17
N LEU A 166 10.93 -14.10 9.16
CA LEU A 166 11.18 -13.79 10.57
C LEU A 166 12.25 -14.73 11.13
N ASN A 167 13.15 -14.18 11.95
CA ASN A 167 14.10 -14.98 12.73
C ASN A 167 13.41 -15.57 13.99
N ASN A 168 14.13 -16.42 14.74
CA ASN A 168 13.54 -17.12 15.90
C ASN A 168 13.01 -16.16 16.98
N GLU A 169 13.72 -15.06 17.27
CA GLU A 169 13.28 -14.06 18.25
C GLU A 169 12.00 -13.34 17.80
N GLN A 170 11.95 -12.97 16.52
CA GLN A 170 10.78 -12.34 15.90
C GLN A 170 9.59 -13.30 15.83
N LEU A 171 9.83 -14.60 15.64
CA LEU A 171 8.79 -15.64 15.67
C LEU A 171 8.18 -15.80 17.07
N MET A 172 9.00 -15.77 18.12
CA MET A 172 8.49 -15.77 19.50
C MET A 172 7.63 -14.54 19.76
N LEU A 173 8.13 -13.34 19.41
CA LEU A 173 7.38 -12.10 19.54
C LEU A 173 6.08 -12.13 18.71
N PHE A 174 6.11 -12.70 17.50
CA PHE A 174 4.93 -12.85 16.65
C PHE A 174 3.82 -13.65 17.34
N CYS A 175 4.16 -14.80 17.95
CA CYS A 175 3.20 -15.65 18.65
C CYS A 175 2.53 -14.90 19.82
N ASP A 176 3.31 -14.19 20.63
CA ASP A 176 2.81 -13.41 21.76
C ASP A 176 1.89 -12.29 21.31
N VAL A 177 2.33 -11.54 20.29
CA VAL A 177 1.58 -10.41 19.76
C VAL A 177 0.30 -10.87 19.07
N LEU A 178 0.32 -11.98 18.33
CA LEU A 178 -0.87 -12.55 17.70
C LEU A 178 -1.91 -12.94 18.75
N ASN A 179 -1.51 -13.59 19.84
CA ASN A 179 -2.42 -13.92 20.94
C ASN A 179 -3.07 -12.68 21.54
N GLY A 180 -2.30 -11.59 21.71
CA GLY A 180 -2.83 -10.29 22.11
C GLY A 180 -3.82 -9.73 21.10
N TYR A 181 -3.49 -9.77 19.81
CA TYR A 181 -4.32 -9.26 18.71
C TYR A 181 -5.66 -9.98 18.62
N LEU A 182 -5.68 -11.31 18.73
CA LEU A 182 -6.88 -12.15 18.66
C LEU A 182 -7.88 -11.87 19.80
N ARG A 183 -7.39 -11.42 20.97
CA ARG A 183 -8.23 -11.05 22.12
C ARG A 183 -8.86 -9.67 21.98
N GLN A 184 -8.34 -8.81 21.10
CA GLN A 184 -8.86 -7.46 20.95
C GLN A 184 -10.15 -7.45 20.10
N PRO A 185 -11.13 -6.58 20.43
CA PRO A 185 -12.24 -6.33 19.53
C PRO A 185 -11.71 -5.77 18.22
N TRP A 186 -12.12 -6.37 17.09
CA TRP A 186 -11.67 -5.95 15.76
C TRP A 186 -12.11 -4.50 15.50
N ARG A 187 -11.19 -3.56 15.67
CA ARG A 187 -11.40 -2.15 15.39
C ARG A 187 -11.49 -1.98 13.88
N LYS A 188 -12.43 -1.18 13.37
CA LYS A 188 -12.31 -0.69 11.99
C LYS A 188 -11.04 0.19 11.90
N PRO A 189 -10.34 0.24 10.75
CA PRO A 189 -9.35 1.29 10.53
C PRO A 189 -9.98 2.65 10.85
N LYS A 190 -9.21 3.59 11.41
CA LYS A 190 -9.68 4.96 11.57
C LYS A 190 -10.10 5.43 10.17
N GLU A 191 -11.30 5.99 10.01
CA GLU A 191 -11.73 6.55 8.72
C GLU A 191 -10.68 7.58 8.30
N ARG A 192 -9.87 7.19 7.31
CA ARG A 192 -8.92 8.10 6.69
C ARG A 192 -9.75 9.19 5.99
N ARG A 193 -9.14 10.36 5.76
CA ARG A 193 -9.62 11.23 4.68
C ARG A 193 -9.60 10.39 3.41
N ALA A 194 -10.75 9.87 3.01
CA ALA A 194 -10.88 9.22 1.72
C ALA A 194 -10.56 10.32 0.71
N PHE A 195 -9.45 10.17 -0.01
CA PHE A 195 -9.35 10.89 -1.27
C PHE A 195 -10.57 10.47 -2.08
N LYS A 196 -11.38 11.46 -2.43
CA LYS A 196 -12.67 11.22 -3.08
C LYS A 196 -12.47 10.78 -4.53
N TYR A 197 -11.32 11.14 -5.10
CA TYR A 197 -10.96 10.91 -6.49
C TYR A 197 -9.48 10.59 -6.65
N GLU A 198 -9.15 9.70 -7.58
CA GLU A 198 -7.80 9.35 -8.05
C GLU A 198 -7.53 10.04 -9.39
N LEU A 199 -6.42 10.79 -9.46
CA LEU A 199 -6.02 11.58 -10.63
C LEU A 199 -4.68 11.07 -11.18
N ALA A 200 -4.70 10.53 -12.39
CA ALA A 200 -3.49 10.26 -13.15
C ALA A 200 -2.94 11.56 -13.76
N ILE A 201 -1.64 11.82 -13.62
CA ILE A 201 -0.94 12.90 -14.30
C ILE A 201 0.09 12.28 -15.25
N LEU A 202 -0.23 12.21 -16.54
CA LEU A 202 0.67 11.67 -17.56
C LEU A 202 1.82 12.65 -17.80
N HIS A 203 3.05 12.17 -17.70
CA HIS A 203 4.24 12.99 -17.98
C HIS A 203 5.37 12.14 -18.56
N ASP A 204 6.26 12.77 -19.32
CA ASP A 204 7.56 12.17 -19.69
C ASP A 204 8.70 12.87 -18.93
N PRO A 205 9.35 12.20 -17.96
CA PRO A 205 10.50 12.75 -17.25
C PRO A 205 11.69 13.11 -18.16
N LYS A 206 11.73 12.59 -19.38
CA LYS A 206 12.82 12.78 -20.35
C LYS A 206 12.46 13.82 -21.42
N GLU A 207 11.26 14.38 -21.41
CA GLU A 207 10.87 15.44 -22.33
C GLU A 207 11.73 16.69 -22.08
N LYS A 208 12.29 17.25 -23.16
CA LYS A 208 13.20 18.42 -23.06
C LYS A 208 12.47 19.71 -22.73
N LEU A 209 11.24 19.86 -23.21
CA LEU A 209 10.41 21.05 -23.06
C LEU A 209 9.02 20.64 -22.56
N PRO A 210 8.93 20.08 -21.35
CA PRO A 210 7.65 19.59 -20.85
C PRO A 210 6.71 20.75 -20.55
N PRO A 211 5.38 20.56 -20.70
CA PRO A 211 4.40 21.58 -20.31
C PRO A 211 4.44 21.96 -18.82
N SER A 212 5.05 21.14 -17.97
CA SER A 212 5.22 21.41 -16.55
C SER A 212 6.56 20.83 -16.08
N ASP A 213 7.33 21.64 -15.35
CA ASP A 213 8.55 21.18 -14.72
C ASP A 213 8.27 20.33 -13.47
N GLY A 214 9.31 19.69 -12.95
CA GLY A 214 9.19 18.81 -11.77
C GLY A 214 8.77 19.54 -10.48
N GLU A 215 8.98 20.84 -10.37
CA GLU A 215 8.55 21.63 -9.21
C GLU A 215 7.06 21.99 -9.32
N ALA A 216 6.60 22.37 -10.51
CA ALA A 216 5.20 22.59 -10.81
C ALA A 216 4.36 21.33 -10.54
N LEU A 217 4.83 20.16 -10.98
CA LEU A 217 4.15 18.88 -10.72
C LEU A 217 4.03 18.58 -9.21
N LYS A 218 5.09 18.81 -8.42
CA LYS A 218 5.05 18.63 -6.96
C LYS A 218 4.05 19.57 -6.28
N ARG A 219 3.99 20.82 -6.72
CA ARG A 219 3.02 21.81 -6.21
C ARG A 219 1.60 21.39 -6.55
N PHE A 220 1.37 20.93 -7.78
CA PHE A 220 0.06 20.44 -8.21
C PHE A 220 -0.41 19.25 -7.37
N ILE A 221 0.44 18.24 -7.17
CA ILE A 221 0.14 17.07 -6.30
C ILE A 221 -0.18 17.51 -4.87
N THR A 222 0.50 18.55 -4.37
CA THR A 222 0.24 19.09 -3.04
C THR A 222 -1.13 19.78 -2.97
N ALA A 223 -1.49 20.57 -3.99
CA ALA A 223 -2.79 21.22 -4.09
C ALA A 223 -3.94 20.20 -4.26
N ALA A 224 -3.78 19.21 -5.13
CA ALA A 224 -4.75 18.14 -5.34
C ALA A 224 -5.11 17.43 -4.02
N ARG A 225 -4.10 17.17 -3.19
CA ARG A 225 -4.28 16.58 -1.87
C ARG A 225 -5.07 17.45 -0.90
N MET A 226 -4.82 18.77 -0.91
CA MET A 226 -5.59 19.72 -0.09
C MET A 226 -7.08 19.70 -0.46
N LEU A 227 -7.41 19.36 -1.70
CA LEU A 227 -8.76 19.21 -2.22
C LEU A 227 -9.33 17.79 -2.09
N GLY A 228 -8.59 16.87 -1.46
CA GLY A 228 -9.05 15.49 -1.28
C GLY A 228 -8.95 14.63 -2.55
N MET A 229 -8.00 14.90 -3.43
CA MET A 229 -7.66 14.04 -4.58
C MET A 229 -6.30 13.37 -4.36
N ASP A 230 -6.15 12.12 -4.79
CA ASP A 230 -4.85 11.44 -4.85
C ASP A 230 -4.28 11.54 -6.26
N ALA A 231 -3.27 12.39 -6.43
CA ALA A 231 -2.66 12.66 -7.72
C ALA A 231 -1.36 11.87 -7.90
N GLU A 232 -1.31 11.02 -8.92
CA GLU A 232 -0.16 10.16 -9.23
C GLU A 232 0.44 10.52 -10.59
N LEU A 233 1.76 10.70 -10.62
CA LEU A 233 2.51 10.80 -11.86
C LEU A 233 2.58 9.43 -12.55
N ILE A 234 2.14 9.35 -13.79
CA ILE A 234 2.19 8.14 -14.62
C ILE A 234 2.95 8.39 -15.92
N ASP A 235 3.49 7.34 -16.52
CA ASP A 235 4.16 7.42 -17.83
C ASP A 235 3.50 6.50 -18.87
N LYS A 236 4.08 6.46 -20.08
CA LYS A 236 3.55 5.67 -21.19
C LYS A 236 3.40 4.17 -20.91
N HIS A 237 4.14 3.60 -19.95
CA HIS A 237 4.09 2.19 -19.57
C HIS A 237 2.88 1.88 -18.68
N ASP A 238 2.28 2.89 -18.05
CA ASP A 238 1.11 2.75 -17.17
C ASP A 238 -0.22 2.69 -17.94
N TYR A 239 -0.19 2.63 -19.28
CA TYR A 239 -1.39 2.60 -20.11
C TYR A 239 -2.37 1.51 -19.66
N GLY A 240 -1.87 0.33 -19.30
CA GLY A 240 -2.68 -0.81 -18.86
C GLY A 240 -3.59 -0.50 -17.67
N ARG A 241 -3.11 0.34 -16.74
CA ARG A 241 -3.78 0.67 -15.48
C ARG A 241 -4.54 2.00 -15.51
N LEU A 242 -4.68 2.64 -16.66
CA LEU A 242 -5.34 3.95 -16.78
C LEU A 242 -6.77 3.94 -16.23
N ALA A 243 -7.50 2.83 -16.39
CA ALA A 243 -8.87 2.66 -15.90
C ALA A 243 -8.97 2.51 -14.36
N GLU A 244 -7.84 2.52 -13.64
CA GLU A 244 -7.85 2.57 -12.17
C GLU A 244 -8.14 3.98 -11.64
N TYR A 245 -8.03 5.02 -12.48
CA TYR A 245 -8.17 6.42 -12.07
C TYR A 245 -9.54 6.99 -12.44
N ASP A 246 -9.99 8.01 -11.70
CA ASP A 246 -11.21 8.76 -12.01
C ASP A 246 -10.96 9.86 -13.06
N ALA A 247 -9.72 10.33 -13.17
CA ALA A 247 -9.35 11.43 -14.06
C ALA A 247 -7.93 11.28 -14.64
N LEU A 248 -7.72 11.86 -15.82
CA LEU A 248 -6.43 11.96 -16.50
C LEU A 248 -6.08 13.43 -16.75
N PHE A 249 -4.88 13.84 -16.31
CA PHE A 249 -4.26 15.13 -16.61
C PHE A 249 -2.94 14.95 -17.39
N ILE A 250 -2.89 15.38 -18.64
CA ILE A 250 -1.75 15.18 -19.55
C ILE A 250 -0.80 16.36 -19.41
N ARG A 251 0.39 16.13 -18.86
CA ARG A 251 1.51 17.08 -18.80
C ARG A 251 2.71 16.60 -19.60
N GLU A 252 2.42 16.23 -20.83
CA GLU A 252 3.36 15.91 -21.89
C GLU A 252 2.86 16.55 -23.18
N THR A 253 3.75 16.86 -24.13
CA THR A 253 3.33 17.43 -25.42
C THR A 253 2.34 16.50 -26.14
N THR A 254 1.18 17.04 -26.51
CA THR A 254 0.10 16.28 -27.16
C THR A 254 0.29 16.24 -28.68
N ALA A 255 0.07 15.07 -29.28
CA ALA A 255 0.14 14.85 -30.72
C ALA A 255 -0.74 13.66 -31.13
N LEU A 256 -1.29 13.68 -32.35
CA LEU A 256 -2.20 12.64 -32.86
C LEU A 256 -1.53 11.27 -32.99
N ASP A 257 -0.32 11.23 -33.57
CA ASP A 257 0.48 10.01 -33.73
C ASP A 257 1.35 9.73 -32.49
N HIS A 258 0.79 9.90 -31.29
CA HIS A 258 1.53 9.80 -30.04
C HIS A 258 0.73 9.09 -28.94
N HIS A 259 1.40 8.58 -27.90
CA HIS A 259 0.68 7.88 -26.82
C HIS A 259 -0.23 8.82 -26.04
N THR A 260 0.10 10.11 -25.94
CA THR A 260 -0.74 11.12 -25.28
C THR A 260 -2.16 11.14 -25.84
N TYR A 261 -2.34 11.07 -27.16
CA TYR A 261 -3.67 10.97 -27.79
C TYR A 261 -4.36 9.62 -27.52
N ARG A 262 -3.60 8.51 -27.49
CA ARG A 262 -4.15 7.18 -27.13
C ARG A 262 -4.61 7.11 -25.67
N PHE A 263 -3.90 7.76 -24.76
CA PHE A 263 -4.28 7.89 -23.35
C PHE A 263 -5.55 8.71 -23.22
N ALA A 264 -5.64 9.88 -23.88
CA ALA A 264 -6.84 10.71 -23.87
C ALA A 264 -8.06 9.93 -24.37
N ASN A 265 -7.96 9.26 -25.52
CA ASN A 265 -9.07 8.49 -26.09
C ASN A 265 -9.50 7.32 -25.20
N ARG A 266 -8.54 6.65 -24.54
CA ARG A 266 -8.88 5.57 -23.62
C ARG A 266 -9.57 6.13 -22.38
N ALA A 267 -9.04 7.18 -21.78
CA ALA A 267 -9.65 7.79 -20.60
C ALA A 267 -11.09 8.25 -20.88
N GLU A 268 -11.34 8.88 -22.03
CA GLU A 268 -12.70 9.26 -22.45
C GLU A 268 -13.63 8.06 -22.62
N ARG A 269 -13.14 6.95 -23.19
CA ARG A 269 -13.93 5.70 -23.33
C ARG A 269 -14.24 5.01 -22.01
N GLU A 270 -13.38 5.17 -21.01
CA GLU A 270 -13.56 4.65 -19.66
C GLU A 270 -14.38 5.62 -18.78
N ASP A 271 -15.00 6.64 -19.37
CA ASP A 271 -15.82 7.67 -18.70
C ASP A 271 -15.06 8.47 -17.63
N MET A 272 -13.74 8.62 -17.82
CA MET A 272 -12.88 9.42 -16.95
C MET A 272 -12.98 10.91 -17.31
N VAL A 273 -12.73 11.78 -16.33
CA VAL A 273 -12.51 13.22 -16.62
C VAL A 273 -11.13 13.39 -17.27
N VAL A 274 -11.06 13.96 -18.47
CA VAL A 274 -9.81 14.08 -19.24
C VAL A 274 -9.42 15.53 -19.50
N ILE A 275 -8.16 15.85 -19.23
CA ILE A 275 -7.52 17.13 -19.56
C ILE A 275 -6.11 16.79 -20.05
N ASP A 276 -5.63 17.10 -21.24
CA ASP A 276 -6.32 17.67 -22.38
C ASP A 276 -7.18 16.59 -23.07
N ASP A 277 -8.45 16.87 -23.36
CA ASP A 277 -9.38 15.90 -23.94
C ASP A 277 -9.03 15.57 -25.41
N PRO A 278 -9.46 14.40 -25.93
CA PRO A 278 -9.16 13.96 -27.29
C PRO A 278 -9.58 14.98 -28.36
N THR A 279 -10.72 15.62 -28.18
CA THR A 279 -11.26 16.57 -29.16
C THR A 279 -10.39 17.83 -29.23
N SER A 280 -9.97 18.35 -28.08
CA SER A 280 -9.03 19.47 -28.01
C SER A 280 -7.68 19.14 -28.61
N ILE A 281 -7.13 17.95 -28.35
CA ILE A 281 -5.87 17.50 -28.96
C ILE A 281 -6.02 17.47 -30.49
N LEU A 282 -7.09 16.88 -31.01
CA LEU A 282 -7.35 16.79 -32.45
C LEU A 282 -7.44 18.16 -33.12
N ARG A 283 -8.10 19.12 -32.48
CA ARG A 283 -8.30 20.47 -33.05
C ARG A 283 -7.05 21.34 -32.95
N CYS A 284 -6.38 21.34 -31.79
CA CYS A 284 -5.29 22.27 -31.50
C CYS A 284 -3.93 21.82 -32.05
N THR A 285 -3.79 20.56 -32.48
CA THR A 285 -2.58 20.05 -33.13
C THR A 285 -2.52 20.34 -34.63
N ASN A 286 -3.60 20.87 -35.21
CA ASN A 286 -3.65 21.37 -36.58
C ASN A 286 -3.61 22.90 -36.57
N LYS A 287 -2.41 23.47 -36.69
CA LYS A 287 -2.17 24.92 -36.62
C LYS A 287 -2.16 25.57 -38.01
#